data_AF-A0A553NZJ3-F1
#
_entry.id   AF-A0A553NZJ3-F1
#
_cell.length_a   1.000
_cell.length_b   1.000
_cell.length_c   1.000
_cell.angle_alpha   90.00
_cell.angle_beta   90.00
_cell.angle_gamma   90.00
#
_symmetry.space_group_name_H-M   'P 1'
#
loop_
_entity.id
_entity.type
_entity.pdbx_description
1 polymer ?
#
loop_
_entity_poly.entity_id
_entity_poly.type
_entity_poly.pdbx_seq_one_letter_code
_entity_poly.pdbx_strand_id
1 'polypeptide(L)'
;MDYLAHALFGMATLILMRPALVFGLPGDSILSRQYLMDFMLTTAGTFFQAGGFTATRVVLDVDVCVILIWNGLFAIIPSLALSLIFGTFHLPTAEHANVLIICGVMAFLGQGCLTIALQVEEAGKVALISKSYDMIVTFMIQVAFYEAVIDLHTSVGFALLVMAMVIMTLKLHMDSSYQRLDGGKCWWIEYT
;
A
#
# COMPACT_ATOMS: atom_id res chain seq x y z
N MET A 1 -13.13 -14.97 10.88
CA MET A 1 -11.67 -15.08 10.62
C MET A 1 -11.09 -13.79 10.07
N ASP A 2 -11.84 -12.97 9.34
CA ASP A 2 -11.35 -11.69 8.79
C ASP A 2 -10.82 -10.74 9.85
N TYR A 3 -11.59 -10.50 10.91
CA TYR A 3 -11.16 -9.64 12.01
C TYR A 3 -9.86 -10.11 12.68
N LEU A 4 -9.63 -11.42 12.74
CA LEU A 4 -8.40 -11.97 13.31
C LEU A 4 -7.19 -11.65 12.42
N ALA A 5 -7.31 -11.84 11.11
CA ALA A 5 -6.22 -11.53 10.19
C ALA A 5 -5.92 -10.03 10.13
N HIS A 6 -6.95 -9.18 10.17
CA HIS A 6 -6.80 -7.73 10.23
C HIS A 6 -6.16 -7.28 11.55
N ALA A 7 -6.55 -7.87 12.68
CA ALA A 7 -5.94 -7.59 13.97
C ALA A 7 -4.47 -8.04 14.03
N LEU A 8 -4.16 -9.23 13.50
CA LEU A 8 -2.78 -9.73 13.41
C LEU A 8 -1.91 -8.83 12.53
N PHE A 9 -2.42 -8.42 11.37
CA PHE A 9 -1.73 -7.49 10.49
C PHE A 9 -1.49 -6.15 11.20
N GLY A 10 -2.50 -5.57 11.85
CA GLY A 10 -2.36 -4.33 12.62
C GLY A 10 -1.34 -4.43 13.76
N MET A 11 -1.31 -5.55 14.49
CA MET A 11 -0.29 -5.78 15.51
C MET A 11 1.11 -5.92 14.91
N ALA A 12 1.23 -6.65 13.80
CA ALA A 12 2.50 -6.82 13.10
C ALA A 12 3.07 -5.47 12.62
N THR A 13 2.24 -4.61 12.03
CA THR A 13 2.67 -3.28 11.56
C THR A 13 3.07 -2.36 12.71
N LEU A 14 2.37 -2.40 13.86
CA LEU A 14 2.76 -1.64 15.05
C LEU A 14 4.14 -2.06 15.59
N ILE A 15 4.43 -3.35 15.61
CA ILE A 15 5.71 -3.88 16.08
C ILE A 15 6.83 -3.56 15.08
N LEU A 16 6.56 -3.66 13.78
CA LEU A 16 7.55 -3.41 12.71
C LEU A 16 7.86 -1.92 12.54
N MET A 17 6.83 -1.07 12.50
CA MET A 17 7.01 0.37 12.25
C MET A 17 7.49 1.13 13.49
N ARG A 18 7.35 0.55 14.70
CA ARG A 18 7.67 1.19 15.99
C ARG A 18 7.35 2.69 16.02
N PRO A 19 6.08 3.07 15.83
CA PRO A 19 5.72 4.48 15.72
C PRO A 19 6.13 5.23 16.99
N ALA A 20 6.80 6.38 16.82
CA ALA A 20 7.32 7.19 17.92
C ALA A 20 6.25 7.62 18.94
N LEU A 21 4.96 7.63 18.54
CA LEU A 21 3.82 7.91 19.41
C LEU A 21 3.58 6.82 20.47
N VAL A 22 3.89 5.56 20.15
CA VAL A 22 3.68 4.41 21.06
C VAL A 22 4.96 4.10 21.85
N PHE A 23 6.13 4.27 21.23
CA PHE A 23 7.41 3.90 21.82
C PHE A 23 8.18 5.07 22.46
N GLY A 24 7.64 6.29 22.37
CA GLY A 24 8.21 7.50 22.96
C GLY A 24 9.19 8.21 22.02
N LEU A 25 9.23 9.54 22.15
CA LEU A 25 10.19 10.38 21.45
C LEU A 25 11.46 10.57 22.29
N PRO A 26 12.67 10.54 21.68
CA PRO A 26 13.85 11.13 22.31
C PRO A 26 13.60 12.62 22.54
N GLY A 27 13.94 13.12 23.73
CA GLY A 27 13.45 14.36 24.34
C GLY A 27 13.85 15.71 23.72
N ASP A 28 13.90 15.84 22.40
CA ASP A 28 14.18 17.10 21.70
C ASP A 28 12.90 17.78 21.20
N SER A 29 12.66 19.02 21.64
CA SER A 29 11.44 19.79 21.37
C SER A 29 11.26 20.22 19.91
N ILE A 30 12.34 20.33 19.13
CA ILE A 30 12.30 20.60 17.68
C ILE A 30 11.81 19.37 16.92
N LEU A 31 12.22 18.19 17.39
CA LEU A 31 11.88 16.90 16.82
C LEU A 31 10.36 16.65 16.96
N SER A 32 9.77 17.04 18.09
CA SER A 32 8.32 16.83 18.35
C SER A 32 7.40 17.54 17.34
N ARG A 33 7.74 18.76 16.90
CA ARG A 33 6.91 19.52 15.95
C ARG A 33 6.96 18.91 14.54
N GLN A 34 8.12 18.44 14.11
CA GLN A 34 8.28 17.76 12.82
C GLN A 34 7.50 16.44 12.81
N TYR A 35 7.61 15.63 13.86
CA TYR A 35 6.84 14.39 13.99
C TYR A 35 5.32 14.61 13.97
N LEU A 36 4.84 15.66 14.63
CA LEU A 36 3.41 15.99 14.64
C LEU A 36 2.91 16.35 13.23
N MET A 37 3.71 17.12 12.48
CA MET A 37 3.41 17.47 11.10
C MET A 37 3.44 16.24 10.19
N ASP A 38 4.44 15.38 10.32
CA ASP A 38 4.56 14.14 9.53
C ASP A 38 3.39 13.19 9.81
N PHE A 39 2.99 13.06 11.07
CA PHE A 39 1.82 12.27 11.46
C PHE A 39 0.53 12.80 10.84
N MET A 40 0.32 14.12 10.88
CA MET A 40 -0.86 14.75 10.28
C MET A 40 -0.89 14.58 8.76
N LEU A 41 0.24 14.81 8.08
CA LEU A 41 0.36 14.66 6.64
C LEU A 41 0.14 13.21 6.19
N THR A 42 0.74 12.25 6.90
CA THR A 42 0.59 10.82 6.60
C THR A 42 -0.83 10.35 6.83
N THR A 43 -1.47 10.80 7.91
CA THR A 43 -2.87 10.45 8.22
C THR A 43 -3.80 11.02 7.14
N ALA A 44 -3.64 12.30 6.77
CA ALA A 44 -4.42 12.92 5.70
C ALA A 44 -4.21 12.19 4.36
N GLY A 45 -2.96 11.88 4.00
CA GLY A 45 -2.63 11.13 2.80
C GLY A 45 -3.26 9.74 2.76
N THR A 46 -3.31 9.05 3.91
CA THR A 46 -3.96 7.74 4.04
C THR A 46 -5.47 7.82 3.81
N PHE A 47 -6.13 8.86 4.34
CA PHE A 47 -7.56 9.09 4.09
C PHE A 47 -7.85 9.33 2.60
N PHE A 48 -7.05 10.18 1.93
CA PHE A 48 -7.19 10.41 0.49
C PHE A 48 -6.92 9.14 -0.32
N GLN A 49 -5.92 8.34 0.05
CA GLN A 49 -5.61 7.07 -0.60
C GLN A 49 -6.78 6.07 -0.45
N ALA A 50 -7.34 5.94 0.75
CA ALA A 50 -8.50 5.08 0.99
C ALA A 50 -9.74 5.52 0.19
N GLY A 51 -9.98 6.83 0.10
CA GLY A 51 -11.02 7.40 -0.75
C GLY A 51 -10.80 7.09 -2.23
N GLY A 52 -9.56 7.23 -2.72
CA GLY A 52 -9.18 6.89 -4.09
C GLY A 52 -9.45 5.43 -4.45
N PHE A 53 -9.02 4.48 -3.59
CA PHE A 53 -9.30 3.06 -3.81
C PHE A 53 -10.78 2.72 -3.82
N THR A 54 -11.56 3.37 -2.96
CA THR A 54 -13.02 3.20 -2.93
C THR A 54 -13.67 3.78 -4.18
N ALA A 55 -13.22 4.95 -4.66
CA ALA A 55 -13.72 5.57 -5.88
C ALA A 55 -13.40 4.73 -7.12
N THR A 56 -12.17 4.20 -7.24
CA THR A 56 -11.79 3.30 -8.34
C THR A 56 -12.69 2.06 -8.40
N ARG A 57 -13.14 1.56 -7.25
CA ARG A 57 -14.06 0.43 -7.18
C ARG A 57 -15.46 0.76 -7.71
N VAL A 58 -15.94 1.99 -7.58
CA VAL A 58 -17.27 2.38 -8.11
C VAL A 58 -17.27 2.32 -9.65
N VAL A 59 -16.11 2.43 -10.28
CA VAL A 59 -15.93 2.49 -11.72
C VAL A 59 -15.47 1.12 -12.26
N LEU A 60 -16.33 0.10 -12.14
CA LEU A 60 -16.02 -1.26 -12.62
C LEU A 60 -16.16 -1.42 -14.13
N ASP A 61 -17.04 -0.65 -14.77
CA ASP A 61 -17.43 -0.82 -16.18
C ASP A 61 -16.55 -0.01 -17.16
N VAL A 62 -15.39 0.46 -16.70
CA VAL A 62 -14.48 1.27 -17.51
C VAL A 62 -13.16 0.53 -17.67
N ASP A 63 -12.63 0.56 -18.89
CA ASP A 63 -11.33 0.00 -19.20
C ASP A 63 -10.26 0.54 -18.25
N VAL A 64 -9.44 -0.37 -17.72
CA VAL A 64 -8.34 -0.09 -16.80
C VAL A 64 -7.44 1.03 -17.33
N CYS A 65 -7.14 1.02 -18.63
CA CYS A 65 -6.30 2.03 -19.28
C CYS A 65 -6.87 3.44 -19.13
N VAL A 66 -8.18 3.60 -19.24
CA VAL A 66 -8.86 4.90 -19.09
C VAL A 66 -8.73 5.39 -17.66
N ILE A 67 -8.95 4.51 -16.67
CA ILE A 67 -8.80 4.83 -15.25
C ILE A 67 -7.36 5.26 -14.94
N LEU A 68 -6.36 4.53 -15.45
CA LEU A 68 -4.95 4.84 -15.22
C LEU A 68 -4.52 6.18 -15.82
N ILE A 69 -4.96 6.48 -17.05
CA ILE A 69 -4.64 7.75 -17.71
C ILE A 69 -5.26 8.92 -16.94
N TRP A 70 -6.53 8.82 -16.55
CA TRP A 70 -7.20 9.89 -15.79
C TRP A 70 -6.60 10.08 -14.41
N ASN A 71 -6.30 9.00 -13.70
CA ASN A 71 -5.65 9.06 -12.39
C ASN A 71 -4.25 9.69 -12.49
N GLY A 72 -3.48 9.33 -13.52
CA GLY A 72 -2.16 9.92 -13.80
C GLY A 72 -2.25 11.42 -14.11
N LEU A 73 -3.14 11.82 -15.02
CA LEU A 73 -3.35 13.23 -15.38
C LEU A 73 -3.78 14.07 -14.16
N PHE A 74 -4.70 13.54 -13.35
CA PHE A 74 -5.16 14.25 -12.16
C PHE A 74 -4.07 14.34 -11.10
N ALA A 75 -3.20 13.33 -10.96
CA ALA A 75 -2.08 13.34 -10.03
C ALA A 75 -0.98 14.34 -10.39
N ILE A 76 -0.79 14.67 -11.68
CA ILE A 76 0.22 15.63 -12.13
C ILE A 76 -0.06 17.03 -11.56
N ILE A 77 -1.32 17.46 -11.53
CA ILE A 77 -1.70 18.82 -11.11
C ILE A 77 -1.27 19.13 -9.66
N PRO A 78 -1.70 18.36 -8.62
CA PRO A 78 -1.30 18.61 -7.24
C PRO A 78 0.19 18.31 -7.02
N SER A 79 0.76 17.34 -7.73
CA SER A 79 2.20 17.04 -7.63
C SER A 79 3.06 18.19 -8.14
N LEU A 80 2.68 18.80 -9.26
CA LEU A 80 3.34 19.97 -9.81
C LEU A 80 3.18 21.19 -8.89
N ALA A 81 1.96 21.41 -8.37
CA ALA A 81 1.70 22.51 -7.44
C ALA A 81 2.55 22.39 -6.16
N LEU A 82 2.61 21.20 -5.55
CA LEU A 82 3.45 20.94 -4.39
C LEU A 82 4.95 21.11 -4.73
N SER A 83 5.39 20.61 -5.88
CA SER A 83 6.76 20.78 -6.34
C SER A 83 7.15 22.24 -6.57
N LEU A 84 6.22 23.09 -7.01
CA LEU A 84 6.45 24.53 -7.19
C LEU A 84 6.54 25.28 -5.85
N ILE A 85 5.81 24.82 -4.82
CA ILE A 85 5.78 25.48 -3.51
C ILE A 85 6.99 25.08 -2.66
N PHE A 86 7.36 23.79 -2.67
CA PHE A 86 8.36 23.24 -1.75
C PHE A 86 9.68 22.83 -2.43
N GLY A 87 9.71 22.69 -3.76
CA GLY A 87 10.83 22.11 -4.48
C GLY A 87 11.85 23.13 -5.00
N THR A 88 13.11 22.71 -5.06
CA THR A 88 14.14 23.36 -5.88
C THR A 88 14.26 22.61 -7.20
N PHE A 89 14.05 23.30 -8.33
CA PHE A 89 14.14 22.68 -9.65
C PHE A 89 15.59 22.49 -10.06
N HIS A 90 16.06 21.26 -9.96
CA HIS A 90 17.34 20.83 -10.53
C HIS A 90 17.07 19.86 -11.68
N LEU A 91 17.64 20.16 -12.85
CA LEU A 91 17.63 19.25 -13.97
C LEU A 91 18.44 17.99 -13.59
N PRO A 92 17.88 16.78 -13.73
CA PRO A 92 18.60 15.56 -13.40
C PRO A 92 19.77 15.35 -14.36
N THR A 93 20.88 14.80 -13.85
CA THR A 93 21.94 14.30 -14.73
C THR A 93 21.44 13.06 -15.48
N ALA A 94 22.11 12.71 -16.59
CA ALA A 94 21.67 11.62 -17.48
C ALA A 94 21.46 10.28 -16.74
N GLU A 95 22.30 9.98 -15.73
CA GLU A 95 22.16 8.76 -14.92
C GLU A 95 20.90 8.78 -14.05
N HIS A 96 20.60 9.91 -13.39
CA HIS A 96 19.38 10.05 -12.58
C HIS A 96 18.12 10.03 -13.44
N ALA A 97 18.20 10.56 -14.66
CA ALA A 97 17.08 10.52 -15.62
C ALA A 97 16.71 9.08 -15.99
N ASN A 98 17.70 8.22 -16.22
CA ASN A 98 17.46 6.80 -16.54
C ASN A 98 16.79 6.06 -15.39
N VAL A 99 17.26 6.25 -14.15
CA VAL A 99 16.64 5.65 -12.96
C VAL A 99 15.20 6.13 -12.79
N LEU A 100 14.95 7.43 -13.00
CA LEU A 100 13.62 8.01 -12.89
C LEU A 100 12.64 7.40 -13.90
N ILE A 101 13.09 7.19 -15.14
CA ILE A 101 12.27 6.55 -16.19
C ILE A 101 11.94 5.10 -15.81
N ILE A 102 12.94 4.33 -15.35
CA ILE A 102 12.73 2.93 -14.94
C ILE A 102 11.75 2.86 -13.76
N CYS A 103 11.93 3.70 -12.74
CA CYS A 103 11.00 3.81 -11.62
C CYS A 103 9.59 4.21 -12.07
N GLY A 104 9.47 5.16 -13.00
CA GLY A 104 8.18 5.59 -13.55
C GLY A 104 7.45 4.47 -14.29
N VAL A 105 8.15 3.72 -15.14
CA VAL A 105 7.58 2.56 -15.85
C VAL A 105 7.15 1.49 -14.86
N MET A 106 7.99 1.16 -13.87
CA MET A 106 7.67 0.13 -12.87
C MET A 106 6.50 0.55 -11.97
N ALA A 107 6.44 1.82 -11.58
CA ALA A 107 5.32 2.37 -10.81
C ALA A 107 4.02 2.35 -11.62
N PHE A 108 4.08 2.67 -12.92
CA PHE A 108 2.90 2.61 -13.79
C PHE A 108 2.37 1.18 -13.95
N LEU A 109 3.27 0.21 -14.16
CA LEU A 109 2.89 -1.21 -14.22
C LEU A 109 2.32 -1.70 -12.89
N GLY A 110 2.96 -1.36 -11.76
CA GLY A 110 2.48 -1.72 -10.43
C GLY A 110 1.10 -1.12 -10.14
N GLN A 111 0.89 0.14 -10.48
CA GLN A 111 -0.42 0.80 -10.36
C GLN A 111 -1.46 0.15 -11.27
N GLY A 112 -1.09 -0.24 -12.49
CA GLY A 112 -1.98 -0.97 -13.40
C GLY A 112 -2.44 -2.32 -12.84
N CYS A 113 -1.50 -3.12 -12.33
CA CYS A 113 -1.83 -4.38 -11.65
C CYS A 113 -2.73 -4.16 -10.43
N LEU A 114 -2.48 -3.10 -9.64
CA LEU A 114 -3.30 -2.76 -8.48
C LEU A 114 -4.72 -2.35 -8.89
N THR A 115 -4.88 -1.54 -9.93
CA THR A 115 -6.20 -1.13 -10.44
C THR A 115 -7.00 -2.32 -10.96
N ILE A 116 -6.37 -3.25 -11.69
CA ILE A 116 -7.00 -4.50 -12.12
C ILE A 116 -7.47 -5.31 -10.90
N ALA A 117 -6.60 -5.47 -9.89
CA ALA A 117 -6.94 -6.21 -8.68
C ALA A 117 -8.14 -5.59 -7.95
N LEU A 118 -8.22 -4.25 -7.87
CA LEU A 118 -9.34 -3.53 -7.23
C LEU A 118 -10.68 -3.68 -7.96
N GLN A 119 -10.66 -3.91 -9.28
CA GLN A 119 -11.87 -4.18 -10.06
C GLN A 119 -12.38 -5.61 -9.87
N VAL A 120 -11.48 -6.57 -9.67
CA VAL A 120 -11.82 -8.00 -9.56
C VAL A 120 -12.18 -8.39 -8.12
N GLU A 121 -11.46 -7.87 -7.14
CA GLU A 121 -11.54 -8.31 -5.74
C GLU A 121 -12.01 -7.20 -4.79
N GLU A 122 -12.39 -7.57 -3.57
CA GLU A 122 -12.79 -6.59 -2.53
C GLU A 122 -11.62 -5.69 -2.12
N ALA A 123 -11.83 -4.36 -2.08
CA ALA A 123 -10.78 -3.38 -1.80
C ALA A 123 -10.05 -3.64 -0.47
N GLY A 124 -10.77 -4.09 0.56
CA GLY A 124 -10.17 -4.47 1.84
C GLY A 124 -9.18 -5.64 1.72
N LYS A 125 -9.55 -6.67 0.94
CA LYS A 125 -8.68 -7.84 0.69
C LYS A 125 -7.44 -7.45 -0.13
N VAL A 126 -7.64 -6.69 -1.21
CA VAL A 126 -6.56 -6.24 -2.09
C VAL A 126 -5.57 -5.34 -1.34
N ALA A 127 -6.07 -4.39 -0.55
CA ALA A 127 -5.21 -3.49 0.24
C ALA A 127 -4.37 -4.27 1.25
N LEU A 128 -4.96 -5.24 1.96
CA LEU A 128 -4.24 -6.00 2.99
C LEU A 128 -3.16 -6.90 2.38
N ILE A 129 -3.47 -7.62 1.30
CA ILE A 129 -2.51 -8.50 0.61
C ILE A 129 -1.38 -7.69 -0.03
N SER A 130 -1.71 -6.63 -0.78
CA SER A 130 -0.70 -5.80 -1.45
C SER A 130 0.24 -5.13 -0.46
N LYS A 131 -0.28 -4.56 0.64
CA LYS A 131 0.53 -3.93 1.69
C LYS A 131 1.37 -4.95 2.47
N SER A 132 0.85 -6.15 2.72
CA SER A 132 1.63 -7.22 3.35
C SER A 132 2.81 -7.64 2.47
N TYR A 133 2.57 -7.81 1.17
CA TYR A 133 3.61 -8.18 0.21
C TYR A 133 4.69 -7.10 0.10
N ASP A 134 4.29 -5.83 0.01
CA ASP A 134 5.20 -4.68 -0.04
C ASP A 134 6.13 -4.63 1.19
N MET A 135 5.57 -4.82 2.40
CA MET A 135 6.36 -4.89 3.63
C MET A 135 7.32 -6.08 3.65
N ILE A 136 6.89 -7.26 3.20
CA ILE A 136 7.74 -8.45 3.16
C ILE A 136 8.91 -8.27 2.19
N VAL A 137 8.63 -7.81 0.97
CA VAL A 137 9.67 -7.55 -0.04
C VAL A 137 10.64 -6.47 0.45
N THR A 138 10.13 -5.40 1.05
CA THR A 138 10.97 -4.35 1.64
C THR A 138 11.88 -4.92 2.72
N PHE A 139 11.36 -5.74 3.63
CA PHE A 139 12.16 -6.40 4.65
C PHE A 139 13.22 -7.33 4.05
N MET A 140 12.88 -8.13 3.04
CA MET A 140 13.84 -9.00 2.36
C MET A 140 14.96 -8.20 1.69
N ILE A 141 14.63 -7.09 1.03
CA ILE A 141 15.62 -6.19 0.42
C ILE A 141 16.51 -5.56 1.50
N GLN A 142 15.94 -5.10 2.61
CA GLN A 142 16.69 -4.54 3.74
C GLN A 142 17.71 -5.53 4.30
N VAL A 143 17.31 -6.78 4.49
CA VAL A 143 18.22 -7.83 4.98
C VAL A 143 19.26 -8.21 3.93
N ALA A 144 18.87 -8.34 2.66
CA ALA A 144 19.75 -8.83 1.60
C ALA A 144 20.77 -7.80 1.09
N PHE A 145 20.38 -6.54 0.97
CA PHE A 145 21.22 -5.48 0.37
C PHE A 145 21.80 -4.51 1.38
N TYR A 146 21.11 -4.26 2.50
CA TYR A 146 21.50 -3.24 3.47
C TYR A 146 22.12 -3.84 4.74
N GLU A 147 22.32 -5.16 4.78
CA GLU A 147 22.90 -5.90 5.92
C GLU A 147 22.30 -5.46 7.28
N ALA A 148 21.00 -5.14 7.27
CA ALA A 148 20.35 -4.57 8.43
C ALA A 148 20.35 -5.56 9.59
N VAL A 149 20.75 -5.10 10.79
CA VAL A 149 20.75 -5.94 12.00
C VAL A 149 19.31 -6.30 12.37
N ILE A 150 19.01 -7.60 12.36
CA ILE A 150 17.69 -8.11 12.69
C ILE A 150 17.56 -8.20 14.21
N ASP A 151 16.85 -7.23 14.79
CA ASP A 151 16.43 -7.30 16.19
C ASP A 151 15.35 -8.38 16.41
N LEU A 152 15.31 -8.94 17.62
CA LEU A 152 14.31 -9.92 18.03
C LEU A 152 12.88 -9.41 17.78
N HIS A 153 12.61 -8.14 18.07
CA HIS A 153 11.29 -7.55 17.82
C HIS A 153 10.91 -7.52 16.35
N THR A 154 11.87 -7.18 15.48
CA THR A 154 11.66 -7.13 14.02
C THR A 154 11.38 -8.53 13.49
N SER A 155 12.08 -9.56 14.00
CA SER A 155 11.81 -10.96 13.64
C SER A 155 10.41 -11.43 14.06
N VAL A 156 9.94 -11.03 15.25
CA VAL A 156 8.60 -11.37 15.75
C VAL A 156 7.52 -10.66 14.92
N GLY A 157 7.70 -9.37 14.65
CA GLY A 157 6.79 -8.60 13.78
C GLY A 157 6.70 -9.19 12.38
N PHE A 158 7.83 -9.58 11.80
CA PHE A 158 7.87 -10.24 10.49
C PHE A 158 7.18 -11.60 10.49
N ALA A 159 7.41 -12.44 11.52
CA ALA A 159 6.72 -13.73 11.64
C ALA A 159 5.20 -13.57 11.75
N LEU A 160 4.72 -12.60 12.52
CA LEU A 160 3.29 -12.27 12.62
C LEU A 160 2.71 -11.79 11.29
N LEU A 161 3.46 -10.97 10.55
CA LEU A 161 3.08 -10.49 9.23
C LEU A 161 2.91 -11.64 8.23
N VAL A 162 3.88 -12.56 8.19
CA VAL A 162 3.82 -13.75 7.32
C VAL A 162 2.64 -14.64 7.70
N MET A 163 2.39 -14.86 8.99
CA MET A 163 1.23 -15.62 9.46
C MET A 163 -0.09 -14.97 9.04
N ALA A 164 -0.23 -13.66 9.17
CA ALA A 164 -1.42 -12.93 8.73
C ALA A 164 -1.63 -13.08 7.21
N MET A 165 -0.57 -12.99 6.42
CA MET A 165 -0.62 -13.18 4.97
C MET A 165 -1.07 -14.60 4.59
N VAL A 166 -0.48 -15.63 5.20
CA VAL A 166 -0.83 -17.04 4.93
C VAL A 166 -2.30 -17.30 5.23
N ILE A 167 -2.81 -16.83 6.38
CA ILE A 167 -4.23 -16.99 6.76
C ILE A 167 -5.14 -16.33 5.71
N MET A 168 -4.80 -15.14 5.23
CA MET A 168 -5.60 -14.43 4.24
C MET A 168 -5.60 -15.11 2.87
N THR A 169 -4.44 -15.58 2.41
CA THR A 169 -4.33 -16.30 1.13
C THR A 169 -5.06 -17.63 1.17
N LEU A 170 -4.94 -18.39 2.27
CA LEU A 170 -5.68 -19.64 2.46
C LEU A 170 -7.19 -19.40 2.44
N LYS A 171 -7.66 -18.34 3.10
CA LYS A 171 -9.08 -17.98 3.08
C LYS A 171 -9.54 -17.67 1.65
N LEU A 172 -8.80 -16.85 0.91
CA LEU A 172 -9.14 -16.51 -0.47
C LEU A 172 -9.25 -17.78 -1.34
N HIS A 173 -8.32 -18.72 -1.16
CA HIS A 173 -8.35 -19.99 -1.86
C HIS A 173 -9.56 -20.86 -1.48
N MET A 174 -9.93 -20.90 -0.20
CA MET A 174 -11.13 -21.62 0.26
C MET A 174 -12.42 -21.01 -0.29
N ASP A 175 -12.52 -19.68 -0.29
CA ASP A 175 -13.68 -18.94 -0.81
C ASP A 175 -13.85 -19.18 -2.32
N SER A 176 -12.74 -19.11 -3.08
CA SER A 176 -12.73 -19.46 -4.50
C SER A 176 -13.12 -20.92 -4.76
N SER A 177 -12.67 -21.84 -3.90
CA SER A 177 -12.99 -23.27 -4.04
C SER A 177 -14.46 -23.56 -3.73
N TYR A 178 -15.03 -22.88 -2.73
CA TYR A 178 -16.44 -22.99 -2.38
C TYR A 178 -17.34 -22.48 -3.52
N GLN A 179 -17.02 -21.30 -4.10
CA GLN A 179 -17.77 -20.74 -5.22
C GLN A 179 -17.79 -21.64 -6.48
N ARG A 180 -16.71 -22.41 -6.71
CA ARG A 180 -16.66 -23.39 -7.81
C ARG A 180 -17.55 -24.61 -7.57
N LEU A 181 -17.76 -25.00 -6.30
CA LEU A 181 -18.60 -26.14 -5.94
C LEU A 181 -20.10 -25.82 -5.99
N ASP A 182 -20.49 -24.59 -5.67
CA ASP A 182 -21.89 -24.13 -5.71
C ASP A 182 -22.42 -23.82 -7.14
N GLY A 183 -21.70 -24.22 -8.18
CA GLY A 183 -22.24 -24.23 -9.56
C GLY A 183 -22.47 -22.86 -10.18
N GLY A 184 -21.69 -21.84 -9.82
CA GLY A 184 -21.63 -20.58 -10.58
C GLY A 184 -22.92 -19.75 -10.53
N LYS A 185 -23.62 -19.69 -9.39
CA LYS A 185 -24.60 -18.61 -9.17
C LYS A 185 -23.84 -17.29 -8.98
N CYS A 186 -23.62 -16.67 -10.12
CA CYS A 186 -23.02 -15.37 -10.37
C CYS A 186 -23.78 -14.27 -9.60
N TRP A 187 -23.21 -13.74 -8.51
CA TRP A 187 -23.76 -12.61 -7.73
C TRP A 187 -23.49 -11.24 -8.38
N TRP A 188 -23.46 -11.15 -9.71
CA TRP A 188 -23.21 -9.89 -10.42
C TRP A 188 -24.49 -9.11 -10.78
N ILE A 189 -25.67 -9.51 -10.26
CA ILE A 189 -26.92 -8.78 -10.51
C ILE A 189 -27.62 -8.52 -9.18
N GLU A 190 -27.17 -7.52 -8.43
CA GLU A 190 -28.02 -6.77 -7.47
C GLU A 190 -27.27 -5.57 -6.87
N TYR A 191 -26.77 -4.68 -7.73
CA TYR A 191 -26.51 -3.29 -7.36
C TYR A 191 -26.84 -2.39 -8.55
N THR A 192 -28.13 -2.35 -8.90
CA THR A 192 -28.77 -1.13 -9.46
C THR A 192 -29.02 -0.15 -8.34
#